data_AF-A0A9X1J1R2-F1
#
_entry.id   AF-A0A9X1J1R2-F1
#
_cell.length_a   1.000
_cell.length_b   1.000
_cell.length_c   1.000
_cell.angle_alpha   90.00
_cell.angle_beta   90.00
_cell.angle_gamma   90.00
#
_symmetry.space_group_name_H-M   'P 1'
#
loop_
_entity.id
_entity.type
_entity.pdbx_description
1 polymer ?
#
loop_
_entity_poly.entity_id
_entity_poly.type
_entity_poly.pdbx_seq_one_letter_code
_entity_poly.pdbx_strand_id
1 'polypeptide(L)'
;MRDARDILKLILDIAKQDERIVSVLLNGSRANPYSGNDRLQDYDIIFATEYVNEFVKDKEWHKQFGPILGPLSNRTDEHTIEVK
;
A
#
# COMPACT_ATOMS: atom_id res chain seq x y z
N MET A 1 7.68 -17.43 3.68
CA MET A 1 6.53 -16.50 3.72
C MET A 1 6.80 -15.55 4.86
N ARG A 2 6.81 -14.22 4.62
CA ARG A 2 7.01 -13.23 5.69
C ARG A 2 5.87 -13.34 6.70
N ASP A 3 6.16 -13.16 7.98
CA ASP A 3 5.08 -13.09 8.98
C ASP A 3 4.42 -11.70 9.01
N ALA A 4 3.39 -11.53 9.83
CA ALA A 4 2.66 -10.26 9.92
C ALA A 4 3.54 -9.09 10.41
N ARG A 5 4.50 -9.36 11.30
CA ARG A 5 5.41 -8.33 11.82
C ARG A 5 6.39 -7.91 10.74
N ASP A 6 6.92 -8.86 9.97
CA ASP A 6 7.82 -8.60 8.85
C ASP A 6 7.14 -7.73 7.78
N ILE A 7 5.88 -8.02 7.44
CA ILE A 7 5.11 -7.25 6.46
C ILE A 7 4.87 -5.83 6.95
N LEU A 8 4.40 -5.65 8.20
CA LEU A 8 4.17 -4.33 8.77
C LEU A 8 5.47 -3.53 8.88
N LYS A 9 6.57 -4.17 9.28
CA LYS A 9 7.88 -3.53 9.34
C LYS A 9 8.33 -3.05 7.95
N LEU A 10 8.18 -3.88 6.92
CA LEU A 10 8.52 -3.50 5.54
C LEU A 10 7.72 -2.27 5.10
N ILE A 11 6.40 -2.27 5.28
CA ILE A 11 5.52 -1.15 4.90
C ILE A 11 5.94 0.14 5.63
N LEU A 12 6.19 0.05 6.94
CA LEU A 12 6.60 1.21 7.74
C LEU A 12 8.00 1.71 7.38
N ASP A 13 8.94 0.83 7.05
CA ASP A 13 10.28 1.22 6.64
C ASP A 13 10.25 1.94 5.29
N ILE A 14 9.44 1.47 4.33
CA ILE A 14 9.19 2.14 3.05
C ILE A 14 8.64 3.55 3.29
N ALA A 15 7.61 3.68 4.11
CA ALA A 15 6.99 4.96 4.43
C ALA A 15 7.95 5.95 5.10
N LYS A 16 8.85 5.46 5.96
CA LYS A 16 9.84 6.29 6.64
C LYS A 16 11.00 6.74 5.74
N GLN A 17 11.28 6.00 4.68
CA GLN A 17 12.38 6.29 3.76
C GLN A 17 11.98 7.26 2.64
N ASP A 18 10.69 7.36 2.33
CA ASP A 18 10.17 8.25 1.30
C ASP A 18 9.39 9.41 1.95
N GLU A 19 10.04 10.58 2.04
CA GLU A 19 9.50 11.79 2.69
C GLU A 19 8.20 12.31 2.07
N ARG A 20 7.85 11.85 0.85
CA ARG A 20 6.59 12.19 0.19
C ARG A 20 5.39 11.49 0.83
N ILE A 21 5.61 10.45 1.64
CA ILE A 21 4.54 9.75 2.36
C ILE A 21 4.27 10.47 3.68
N VAL A 22 3.05 10.96 3.84
CA VAL A 22 2.60 11.68 5.04
C VAL A 22 2.05 10.71 6.09
N SER A 23 1.30 9.70 5.66
CA SER A 23 0.78 8.68 6.56
C SER A 23 0.50 7.36 5.85
N VAL A 24 0.41 6.29 6.65
CA VAL A 24 0.05 4.95 6.21
C VAL A 24 -1.20 4.52 6.97
N LEU A 25 -2.22 4.07 6.23
CA LEU A 25 -3.46 3.55 6.81
C LEU A 25 -3.62 2.09 6.44
N LEU A 26 -3.97 1.27 7.45
CA LEU A 26 -4.45 -0.08 7.24
C LEU A 26 -5.95 -0.01 6.96
N ASN A 27 -6.38 -0.61 5.87
CA ASN A 27 -7.77 -0.71 5.47
C ASN A 27 -8.22 -2.19 5.38
N GLY A 28 -9.44 -2.42 4.94
CA GLY A 28 -9.95 -3.74 4.60
C GLY A 28 -10.19 -4.63 5.83
N SER A 29 -10.17 -5.94 5.59
CA SER A 29 -10.57 -6.93 6.60
C SER A 29 -9.69 -6.87 7.85
N ARG A 30 -8.37 -6.66 7.68
CA ARG A 30 -7.40 -6.56 8.79
C ARG A 30 -7.56 -5.30 9.65
N ALA A 31 -8.19 -4.25 9.13
CA ALA A 31 -8.50 -3.05 9.92
C ALA A 31 -9.75 -3.22 10.79
N ASN A 32 -10.60 -4.21 10.49
CA ASN A 32 -11.83 -4.46 11.22
C ASN A 32 -11.58 -5.41 12.41
N PRO A 33 -11.69 -4.96 13.68
CA PRO A 33 -11.47 -5.82 14.84
C PRO A 33 -12.52 -6.93 14.99
N TYR A 34 -13.65 -6.84 14.27
CA TYR A 34 -14.71 -7.84 14.25
C TYR A 34 -14.55 -8.85 13.10
N SER A 35 -13.55 -8.70 12.23
CA SER A 35 -13.28 -9.69 11.20
C SER A 35 -12.62 -10.93 11.81
N GLY A 36 -12.98 -12.11 11.32
CA GLY A 36 -12.29 -13.34 11.70
C GLY A 36 -10.87 -13.33 11.15
N ASN A 37 -9.87 -13.55 12.00
CA ASN A 37 -8.48 -13.61 11.56
C ASN A 37 -8.23 -14.93 10.82
N ASP A 38 -7.93 -14.85 9.52
CA ASP A 38 -7.62 -16.01 8.71
C ASP A 38 -6.31 -15.82 7.91
N ARG A 39 -5.81 -16.93 7.35
CA ARG A 39 -4.54 -16.95 6.59
C ARG A 39 -4.68 -16.43 5.15
N LEU A 40 -5.90 -16.21 4.68
CA LEU A 40 -6.22 -15.72 3.34
C LEU A 40 -6.42 -14.20 3.30
N GLN A 41 -6.56 -13.54 4.46
CA GLN A 41 -6.60 -12.07 4.56
C GLN A 41 -5.31 -11.45 3.99
N ASP A 42 -5.48 -10.53 3.05
CA ASP A 42 -4.46 -9.66 2.50
C ASP A 42 -4.26 -8.39 3.34
N TYR A 43 -3.33 -7.55 2.91
CA TYR A 43 -3.03 -6.26 3.53
C TYR A 43 -3.45 -5.15 2.57
N ASP A 44 -4.59 -4.52 2.84
CA ASP A 44 -5.00 -3.30 2.15
C ASP A 44 -4.32 -2.09 2.80
N ILE A 45 -3.37 -1.47 2.09
CA ILE A 45 -2.58 -0.35 2.60
C ILE A 45 -2.84 0.89 1.75
N ILE A 46 -3.10 2.01 2.41
CA ILE A 46 -3.22 3.33 1.78
C ILE A 46 -2.02 4.17 2.21
N PHE A 47 -1.25 4.64 1.23
CA PHE A 47 -0.22 5.67 1.43
C PHE A 47 -0.83 7.04 1.11
N ALA A 48 -0.91 7.92 2.11
CA ALA A 48 -1.36 9.29 1.91
C ALA A 48 -0.18 10.19 1.53
N THR A 49 -0.34 10.99 0.48
CA THR A 49 0.71 11.87 -0.06
C THR A 49 0.09 13.10 -0.72
N GLU A 50 0.82 14.21 -0.70
CA GLU A 50 0.52 15.39 -1.52
C GLU A 50 1.11 15.26 -2.94
N TYR A 51 2.00 14.28 -3.18
CA TYR A 51 2.79 14.11 -4.40
C TYR A 51 2.20 13.05 -5.35
N VAL A 52 0.86 12.95 -5.43
CA VAL A 52 0.15 11.89 -6.19
C VAL A 52 0.69 11.74 -7.63
N ASN A 53 0.91 12.87 -8.31
CA ASN A 53 1.40 12.88 -9.70
C ASN A 53 2.79 12.26 -9.86
N GLU A 54 3.64 12.30 -8.83
CA GLU A 54 4.96 11.68 -8.87
C GLU A 54 4.86 10.15 -8.78
N PHE A 55 4.04 9.63 -7.87
CA PHE A 55 3.79 8.18 -7.74
C PHE A 55 3.09 7.60 -8.97
N VAL A 56 2.17 8.37 -9.59
CA VAL A 56 1.51 7.93 -10.84
C VAL A 56 2.51 7.81 -12.00
N LYS A 57 3.53 8.68 -12.04
CA LYS A 57 4.58 8.65 -13.06
C LYS A 57 5.63 7.58 -12.78
N ASP A 58 5.96 7.35 -11.52
CA ASP A 58 6.90 6.32 -11.09
C ASP A 58 6.24 4.93 -11.11
N LYS A 59 6.26 4.30 -12.29
CA LYS A 59 5.71 2.95 -12.48
C LYS A 59 6.45 1.88 -11.70
N GLU A 60 7.65 2.17 -11.19
CA GLU A 60 8.53 1.20 -10.55
C GLU A 60 8.54 1.32 -9.02
N TRP A 61 7.86 2.33 -8.46
CA TRP A 61 7.80 2.57 -7.02
C TRP A 61 7.37 1.34 -6.21
N HIS A 62 6.51 0.50 -6.77
CA HIS A 62 6.04 -0.73 -6.12
C HIS A 62 7.12 -1.83 -5.96
N LYS A 63 8.26 -1.74 -6.65
CA LYS A 63 9.29 -2.80 -6.62
C LYS A 63 9.94 -3.02 -5.25
N GLN A 64 9.91 -2.01 -4.38
CA GLN A 64 10.44 -2.10 -3.02
C GLN A 64 9.70 -3.11 -2.12
N PHE A 65 8.47 -3.52 -2.48
CA PHE A 65 7.74 -4.55 -1.74
C PHE A 65 8.25 -5.98 -2.04
N GLY A 66 8.98 -6.15 -3.15
CA GLY A 66 9.50 -7.42 -3.63
C GLY A 66 8.97 -7.80 -5.02
N PRO A 67 9.33 -8.99 -5.52
CA PRO A 67 8.92 -9.44 -6.85
C PRO A 67 7.40 -9.68 -6.89
N ILE A 68 6.80 -9.26 -8.00
CA ILE A 68 5.40 -9.55 -8.31
C ILE A 68 5.28 -11.02 -8.74
N LEU A 69 4.35 -11.75 -8.13
CA LEU A 69 4.15 -13.18 -8.39
C LEU A 69 3.00 -13.48 -9.37
N GLY A 70 2.20 -12.49 -9.75
CA GLY A 70 1.06 -12.64 -10.66
C GLY A 70 0.80 -11.36 -11.46
N PRO A 71 -0.07 -11.39 -12.48
CA PRO A 71 -0.33 -10.20 -13.28
C PRO A 71 -0.88 -9.07 -12.42
N LEU A 72 -0.28 -7.88 -12.51
CA LEU A 72 -0.88 -6.67 -11.96
C LEU A 72 -2.14 -6.38 -12.78
N SER A 73 -3.31 -6.42 -12.16
CA SER A 73 -4.48 -5.79 -12.77
C SER A 73 -4.29 -4.28 -12.68
N ASN A 74 -3.97 -3.63 -13.80
CA ASN A 74 -4.02 -2.18 -13.89
C ASN A 74 -5.49 -1.75 -13.79
N ARG A 75 -6.00 -1.59 -12.56
CA ARG A 75 -7.19 -0.79 -12.34
C ARG A 75 -6.73 0.66 -12.34
N THR A 76 -6.65 1.25 -13.53
CA THR A 76 -6.59 2.69 -13.66
C THR A 76 -7.97 3.22 -13.32
N ASP A 77 -8.25 3.38 -12.04
CA ASP A 77 -9.33 4.27 -11.64
C ASP A 77 -8.80 5.68 -11.93
N GLU A 78 -9.04 6.14 -13.16
CA GLU A 78 -8.83 7.51 -13.61
C GLU A 78 -9.85 8.41 -12.91
N HIS A 79 -9.74 8.49 -11.59
CA HIS A 79 -10.48 9.42 -10.77
C HIS A 79 -9.45 10.40 -10.24
N THR A 80 -9.23 11.45 -11.01
CA THR A 80 -8.64 12.70 -10.52
C THR A 80 -9.48 13.14 -9.33
N ILE A 81 -9.02 12.85 -8.12
CA ILE A 81 -9.57 13.47 -6.91
C ILE A 81 -8.93 14.87 -6.87
N GLU A 82 -9.63 15.86 -7.41
CA GLU A 82 -9.31 17.26 -7.14
C GLU A 82 -9.53 17.50 -5.64
N VAL A 83 -8.43 17.64 -4.90
CA VAL A 83 -8.46 18.13 -3.53
C VAL A 83 -8.63 19.65 -3.63
N LYS A 84 -9.76 20.17 -3.14
CA LYS A 84 -9.98 21.62 -2.97
C LYS A 84 -9.02 22.21 -1.95
#